data_AF-A0A8S3Z8P6-F1
#
_entry.id   AF-A0A8S3Z8P6-F1
#
_cell.length_a   1.000
_cell.length_b   1.000
_cell.length_c   1.000
_cell.angle_alpha   90.00
_cell.angle_beta   90.00
_cell.angle_gamma   90.00
#
_symmetry.space_group_name_H-M   'P 1'
#
loop_
_entity.id
_entity.type
_entity.pdbx_description
1 polymer ?
#
loop_
_entity_poly.entity_id
_entity_poly.type
_entity_poly.pdbx_seq_one_letter_code
_entity_poly.pdbx_strand_id
1 'polypeptide(L)'
;TLGQLEQWDVHNPTTFQHPMVPYDVLVHPLSLPSHPLLVEREFTHDIIHQDSVRDDKDQNIPSVSPQVDLTAKPASITDDDTIKAMLRERSFGSATGK
;
A
#
# COMPACT_ATOMS: atom_id res chain seq x y z
N THR A 1 9.35 15.21 -24.75
CA THR A 1 8.14 14.54 -24.21
C THR A 1 7.37 15.53 -23.35
N LEU A 2 6.05 15.53 -23.42
CA LEU A 2 5.23 16.52 -22.73
C LEU A 2 5.46 16.41 -21.20
N GLY A 3 5.98 17.47 -20.58
CA GLY A 3 6.16 17.53 -19.12
C GLY A 3 7.48 17.00 -18.55
N GLN A 4 8.47 16.63 -19.38
CA GLN A 4 9.81 16.26 -18.88
C GLN A 4 10.82 17.39 -19.10
N LEU A 5 11.60 17.69 -18.06
CA LEU A 5 12.65 18.71 -18.07
C LEU A 5 13.83 18.31 -18.95
N GLU A 6 14.17 17.03 -18.94
CA GLU A 6 15.31 16.47 -19.67
C GLU A 6 14.83 15.64 -20.87
N GLN A 7 15.57 15.72 -21.97
CA GLN A 7 15.29 14.96 -23.19
C GLN A 7 15.81 13.52 -23.07
N TRP A 8 15.12 12.57 -23.67
CA TRP A 8 15.62 11.21 -23.80
C TRP A 8 16.65 11.12 -24.94
N ASP A 9 17.75 10.43 -24.70
CA ASP A 9 18.68 9.99 -25.73
C ASP A 9 18.29 8.57 -26.17
N VAL A 10 17.93 8.44 -27.44
CA VAL A 10 17.53 7.17 -28.07
C VAL A 10 18.64 6.11 -27.98
N HIS A 11 19.91 6.52 -27.90
CA HIS A 11 21.06 5.62 -27.86
C HIS A 11 21.50 5.27 -26.44
N ASN A 12 21.00 5.98 -25.43
CA ASN A 12 21.36 5.76 -24.04
C ASN A 12 20.12 5.39 -23.21
N PRO A 13 19.93 4.09 -22.89
CA PRO A 13 18.74 3.63 -22.19
C PRO A 13 18.63 4.15 -20.76
N THR A 14 19.72 4.63 -20.15
CA THR A 14 19.67 5.23 -18.80
C THR A 14 18.94 6.57 -18.77
N THR A 15 18.79 7.23 -19.93
CA THR A 15 18.05 8.50 -20.06
C THR A 15 16.54 8.28 -20.17
N PHE A 16 16.09 7.04 -20.35
CA PHE A 16 14.66 6.72 -20.41
C PHE A 16 14.03 6.85 -19.04
N GLN A 17 13.37 7.98 -18.81
CA GLN A 17 12.57 8.22 -17.63
C GLN A 17 11.10 8.05 -17.98
N HIS A 18 10.33 7.33 -17.17
CA HIS A 18 8.89 7.27 -17.36
C HIS A 18 8.27 8.66 -17.12
N PRO A 19 7.36 9.12 -18.01
CA PRO A 19 6.68 10.39 -17.81
C PRO A 19 5.90 10.34 -16.49
N MET A 20 5.98 11.42 -15.72
CA MET A 20 5.21 11.55 -14.49
C MET A 20 3.72 11.62 -14.84
N VAL A 21 2.90 10.91 -14.07
CA VAL A 21 1.44 10.99 -14.18
C VAL A 21 1.00 12.38 -13.68
N PRO A 22 0.16 13.13 -14.43
CA PRO A 22 -0.34 14.44 -13.99
C PRO A 22 -1.08 14.36 -12.66
N TYR A 23 -1.03 15.45 -11.87
CA TYR A 23 -1.68 15.52 -10.57
C TYR A 23 -3.19 15.24 -10.65
N ASP A 24 -3.86 15.78 -11.67
CA ASP A 24 -5.30 15.58 -11.87
C ASP A 24 -5.67 14.10 -11.99
N VAL A 25 -4.77 13.29 -12.55
CA VAL A 25 -4.94 11.85 -12.64
C VAL A 25 -4.60 11.18 -11.31
N LEU A 26 -3.75 11.71 -10.44
CA LEU A 26 -3.45 11.10 -9.15
C LEU A 26 -4.59 11.26 -8.13
N VAL A 27 -5.35 12.35 -8.21
CA VAL A 27 -6.45 12.65 -7.29
C VAL A 27 -7.82 12.21 -7.81
N HIS A 28 -7.89 11.74 -9.06
CA HIS A 28 -9.15 11.31 -9.64
C HIS A 28 -9.66 10.04 -8.94
N PRO A 29 -10.93 9.96 -8.52
CA PRO A 29 -11.44 8.77 -7.83
C PRO A 29 -11.29 7.47 -8.64
N LEU A 30 -11.50 7.54 -9.97
CA LEU A 30 -11.41 6.38 -10.87
C LEU A 30 -9.98 5.89 -11.15
N SER A 31 -8.95 6.68 -10.85
CA SER A 31 -7.55 6.29 -11.06
C SER A 31 -6.89 5.77 -9.79
N LEU A 32 -7.55 5.92 -8.64
CA LEU A 32 -7.08 5.35 -7.39
C LEU A 32 -7.23 3.81 -7.44
N PRO A 33 -6.19 3.06 -7.04
CA PRO A 33 -6.33 1.63 -6.90
C PRO A 33 -7.35 1.30 -5.80
N SER A 34 -8.10 0.22 -5.98
CA SER A 34 -8.97 -0.30 -4.92
C SER A 34 -8.08 -0.72 -3.74
N HIS A 35 -8.10 0.08 -2.68
CA HIS A 35 -7.33 -0.14 -1.47
C HIS A 35 -8.30 -0.33 -0.31
N PRO A 36 -8.17 -1.38 0.52
CA PRO A 36 -9.15 -1.72 1.56
C PRO A 36 -9.45 -0.55 2.52
N LEU A 37 -8.42 0.22 2.89
CA LEU A 37 -8.59 1.42 3.73
C LEU A 37 -9.37 2.57 3.07
N LEU A 38 -9.34 2.68 1.74
CA LEU A 38 -10.08 3.72 1.02
C LEU A 38 -11.55 3.29 0.85
N VAL A 39 -11.77 1.99 0.59
CA VAL A 39 -13.12 1.39 0.54
C VAL A 39 -13.84 1.52 1.90
N GLU A 40 -13.13 1.31 3.00
CA GLU A 40 -13.69 1.48 4.36
C GLU A 40 -14.04 2.95 4.67
N ARG A 41 -13.24 3.92 4.18
CA ARG A 41 -13.55 5.35 4.34
C ARG A 41 -14.79 5.78 3.55
N GLU A 42 -14.97 5.27 2.34
CA GLU A 42 -16.17 5.55 1.55
C GLU A 42 -17.41 4.95 2.24
N PHE A 43 -17.30 3.71 2.72
CA PHE A 43 -18.36 3.04 3.47
C PHE A 43 -18.73 3.77 4.77
N THR A 44 -17.75 4.21 5.56
CA THR A 44 -17.99 4.97 6.79
C THR A 44 -18.62 6.33 6.52
N HIS A 45 -18.23 7.02 5.44
CA HIS A 45 -18.86 8.29 5.06
C HIS A 45 -20.34 8.09 4.72
N ASP A 46 -20.70 7.03 3.99
CA ASP A 46 -22.09 6.70 3.68
C ASP A 46 -22.91 6.35 4.92
N ILE A 47 -22.30 5.69 5.92
CA ILE A 47 -22.96 5.38 7.20
C ILE A 47 -23.23 6.66 8.01
N ILE A 48 -22.27 7.59 8.08
CA ILE A 48 -22.41 8.82 8.88
C ILE A 48 -23.57 9.69 8.37
N HIS A 49 -23.83 9.71 7.06
CA HIS A 49 -24.94 10.48 6.49
C HIS A 49 -26.30 9.76 6.60
N GLN A 50 -26.31 8.45 6.87
CA GLN A 50 -27.53 7.66 7.00
C GLN A 50 -28.31 7.94 8.30
N ASP A 51 -27.64 8.43 9.35
CA ASP A 51 -28.30 8.81 10.61
C ASP A 51 -28.92 10.21 10.57
N SER A 52 -28.57 11.05 9.58
CA SER A 52 -29.18 12.39 9.43
C SER A 52 -30.66 12.35 9.03
N VAL A 53 -31.20 11.17 8.69
CA VAL A 53 -32.61 10.95 8.33
C VAL A 53 -33.42 10.23 9.41
N ARG A 54 -32.85 9.92 10.58
CA ARG A 54 -33.57 9.21 11.65
C ARG A 54 -33.47 9.96 12.97
N ASP A 55 -34.56 10.68 13.23
CA ASP A 55 -34.88 11.33 14.49
C ASP A 55 -34.80 10.34 15.67
N ASP A 56 -34.09 10.78 16.71
CA ASP A 56 -34.16 10.42 18.12
C ASP A 56 -34.33 8.93 18.48
N LYS A 57 -33.21 8.28 18.88
CA LYS A 57 -33.17 7.49 20.14
C LYS A 57 -31.76 7.03 20.51
N ASP A 58 -31.36 7.45 21.72
CA ASP A 58 -30.25 6.94 22.52
C ASP A 58 -29.95 5.46 22.30
N GLN A 59 -28.73 5.13 21.81
CA GLN A 59 -28.03 3.91 22.20
C GLN A 59 -26.51 4.13 22.20
N ASN A 60 -25.90 3.73 23.31
CA ASN A 60 -24.49 3.63 23.59
C ASN A 60 -23.75 2.88 22.47
N ILE A 61 -22.89 3.58 21.71
CA ILE A 61 -22.09 2.99 20.62
C ILE A 61 -20.72 2.56 21.19
N PRO A 62 -20.33 1.27 21.12
CA PRO A 62 -18.98 0.86 21.50
C PRO A 62 -17.98 1.49 20.54
N SER A 63 -16.91 2.10 21.07
CA SER A 63 -15.78 2.60 20.29
C SER A 63 -15.12 1.45 19.52
N VAL A 64 -15.45 1.31 18.24
CA VAL A 64 -14.80 0.35 17.35
C VAL A 64 -13.47 0.93 16.91
N SER A 65 -12.40 0.61 17.65
CA SER A 65 -11.05 0.88 17.18
C SER A 65 -10.81 0.04 15.92
N PRO A 66 -10.47 0.64 14.76
CA PRO A 66 -10.24 -0.11 13.54
C PRO A 66 -9.00 -1.01 13.73
N GLN A 67 -9.23 -2.32 13.76
CA GLN A 67 -8.16 -3.32 13.73
C GLN A 67 -7.70 -3.43 12.27
N VAL A 68 -6.48 -2.99 11.98
CA VAL A 68 -5.88 -3.13 10.66
C VAL A 68 -5.40 -4.57 10.46
N ASP A 69 -6.21 -5.40 9.80
CA ASP A 69 -5.77 -6.72 9.35
C ASP A 69 -5.03 -6.59 8.00
N LEU A 70 -3.69 -6.59 8.05
CA LEU A 70 -2.80 -6.62 6.87
C LEU A 70 -2.83 -7.98 6.13
N THR A 71 -4.03 -8.53 5.89
CA THR A 71 -4.22 -9.84 5.24
C THR A 71 -3.94 -9.85 3.73
N ALA A 72 -3.21 -8.85 3.21
CA ALA A 72 -2.37 -9.08 2.05
C ALA A 72 -1.27 -10.07 2.47
N LYS A 73 -1.53 -11.36 2.26
CA LYS A 73 -0.56 -12.46 2.42
C LYS A 73 0.84 -11.98 2.04
N PRO A 74 1.79 -11.81 2.98
CA PRO A 74 3.18 -11.91 2.60
C PRO A 74 3.35 -13.35 2.10
N ALA A 75 3.83 -13.52 0.86
CA ALA A 75 3.94 -14.81 0.18
C ALA A 75 4.95 -15.79 0.83
N SER A 76 5.34 -15.57 2.08
CA SER A 76 6.13 -16.49 2.89
C SER A 76 6.04 -16.07 4.36
N ILE A 77 5.11 -16.65 5.12
CA ILE A 77 5.31 -16.81 6.57
C ILE A 77 6.30 -17.95 6.69
N THR A 78 7.59 -17.63 6.78
CA THR A 78 8.62 -18.61 7.11
C THR A 78 8.80 -18.56 8.61
N ASP A 79 8.45 -19.65 9.30
CA ASP A 79 8.59 -19.73 10.75
C ASP A 79 10.06 -19.59 11.18
N ASP A 80 10.29 -19.03 12.36
CA ASP A 80 11.64 -18.82 12.92
C ASP A 80 12.50 -20.09 12.92
N ASP A 81 11.89 -21.25 13.15
CA ASP A 81 12.59 -22.54 13.11
C ASP A 81 13.02 -22.95 11.71
N THR A 82 12.26 -22.56 10.69
CA THR A 82 12.61 -22.78 9.28
C THR A 82 13.75 -21.85 8.87
N ILE A 83 13.71 -20.59 9.27
CA ILE A 83 14.80 -19.62 9.05
C ILE A 83 16.10 -20.12 9.73
N LYS A 84 15.99 -20.66 10.94
CA LYS A 84 17.13 -21.22 11.71
C LYS A 84 17.75 -22.44 11.03
N ALA A 85 16.94 -23.33 10.46
CA ALA A 85 17.43 -24.48 9.69
C ALA A 85 18.18 -24.02 8.43
N MET A 86 17.61 -23.07 7.68
CA MET A 86 18.24 -22.51 6.47
C MET A 86 19.56 -21.80 6.77
N LEU A 87 19.64 -21.04 7.86
CA LEU A 87 20.88 -20.38 8.30
C LEU A 87 21.98 -21.37 8.68
N ARG A 88 21.62 -22.55 9.20
CA ARG A 88 22.58 -23.61 9.54
C ARG A 88 23.07 -24.38 8.32
N GLU A 89 22.19 -24.60 7.35
CA GLU A 89 22.53 -25.28 6.09
C GLU A 89 23.40 -24.39 5.19
N ARG A 90 23.23 -23.06 5.29
CA ARG A 90 24.00 -22.10 4.51
C ARG A 90 25.42 -21.97 5.08
N SER A 91 26.41 -22.47 4.34
CA SER A 91 27.82 -22.24 4.66
C SER A 91 28.17 -20.78 4.38
N PHE A 92 28.31 -19.98 5.43
CA PHE A 92 28.88 -18.65 5.32
C PHE A 92 30.40 -18.80 5.26
N GLY A 93 30.98 -18.58 4.08
CA GLY A 93 32.42 -18.48 3.95
C GLY A 93 32.93 -17.39 4.90
N SER A 94 33.81 -17.76 5.84
CA SER A 94 34.50 -16.82 6.71
C SER A 94 35.45 -15.99 5.86
N ALA A 95 34.96 -14.91 5.24
CA ALA A 95 35.81 -13.92 4.62
C ALA A 95 36.49 -13.12 5.74
N THR A 96 37.68 -13.57 6.12
CA THR A 96 38.64 -12.81 6.93
C THR A 96 38.88 -11.46 6.27
N GLY A 97 38.33 -10.40 6.85
CA GLY A 97 38.78 -9.03 6.61
C GLY A 97 40.19 -8.86 7.18
N LYS A 98 41.09 -8.33 6.36
CA LYS A 98 42.46 -7.99 6.75
C LYS A 98 42.50 -6.58 7.32
#